data_AF-A0A9W5VV42-F1
#
_entry.id   AF-A0A9W5VV42-F1
#
_cell.length_a   1.000
_cell.length_b   1.000
_cell.length_c   1.000
_cell.angle_alpha   90.00
_cell.angle_beta   90.00
_cell.angle_gamma   90.00
#
_symmetry.space_group_name_H-M   'P 1'
#
loop_
_entity.id
_entity.type
_entity.pdbx_description
1 polymer ?
#
loop_
_entity_poly.entity_id
_entity_poly.type
_entity_poly.pdbx_seq_one_letter_code
_entity_poly.pdbx_strand_id
1 'polypeptide(L)'
;MEIHTSFRGKVIVRPEYRDLVKLICNGEWEKAEEQFPFIQEYTKIEMSKKIPITEQEIAHAIAEDGFVYLRNHHGTWEDEEEYYTMLDGTVWTFIANIEDYKDKNKNNVLPIQSFIKIILEKIVTDVVLLEEWYGDKDSPIQYVLTNTKIKCKK
;
A
#
# COMPACT_ATOMS: atom_id res chain seq x y z
N MET A 1 7.71 -6.34 -21.57
CA MET A 1 8.38 -6.00 -20.31
C MET A 1 7.27 -5.57 -19.38
N GLU A 2 7.00 -6.34 -18.32
CA GLU A 2 5.92 -6.06 -17.37
C GLU A 2 6.33 -4.85 -16.53
N ILE A 3 5.61 -3.74 -16.66
CA ILE A 3 5.91 -2.53 -15.90
C ILE A 3 5.30 -2.67 -14.51
N HIS A 4 6.15 -2.61 -13.50
CA HIS A 4 5.76 -2.69 -12.10
C HIS A 4 5.78 -1.30 -11.48
N THR A 5 4.87 -1.10 -10.53
CA THR A 5 4.80 0.09 -9.68
C THR A 5 5.13 -0.34 -8.26
N SER A 6 6.18 0.27 -7.72
CA SER A 6 6.51 0.15 -6.30
C SER A 6 5.78 1.26 -5.54
N PHE A 7 5.17 0.92 -4.42
CA PHE A 7 4.39 1.84 -3.60
C PHE A 7 4.73 1.62 -2.13
N ARG A 8 4.95 2.69 -1.37
CA ARG A 8 5.27 2.61 0.05
C ARG A 8 4.62 3.72 0.83
N GLY A 9 4.42 3.48 2.12
CA GLY A 9 3.91 4.49 3.01
C GLY A 9 4.30 4.28 4.46
N LYS A 10 4.36 5.40 5.18
CA LYS A 10 4.37 5.51 6.62
C LYS A 10 3.31 6.54 6.99
N VAL A 11 2.24 6.09 7.62
CA VAL A 11 1.05 6.91 7.90
C VAL A 11 0.59 6.74 9.33
N ILE A 12 -0.11 7.74 9.85
CA ILE A 12 -0.75 7.67 11.17
C ILE A 12 -2.22 7.36 10.97
N VAL A 13 -2.66 6.19 11.45
CA VAL A 13 -4.02 5.67 11.31
C VAL A 13 -4.89 6.12 12.47
N ARG A 14 -6.17 6.40 12.21
CA ARG A 14 -7.14 6.67 13.28
C ARG A 14 -7.28 5.43 14.19
N PRO A 15 -7.29 5.58 15.53
CA PRO A 15 -7.31 4.43 16.44
C PRO A 15 -8.44 3.43 16.20
N GLU A 16 -9.61 3.88 15.73
CA GLU A 16 -10.77 3.03 15.46
C GLU A 16 -10.60 2.07 14.26
N TYR A 17 -9.61 2.28 13.39
CA TYR A 17 -9.33 1.40 12.24
C TYR A 17 -8.08 0.53 12.45
N ARG A 18 -7.52 0.45 13.67
CA ARG A 18 -6.35 -0.40 13.95
C ARG A 18 -6.59 -1.86 13.63
N ASP A 19 -7.77 -2.37 13.97
CA ASP A 19 -8.09 -3.78 13.70
C ASP A 19 -8.25 -4.04 12.21
N LEU A 20 -8.80 -3.10 11.43
CA LEU A 20 -8.79 -3.17 9.96
C LEU A 20 -7.35 -3.29 9.44
N VAL A 21 -6.44 -2.44 9.90
CA VAL A 21 -5.05 -2.46 9.43
C VAL A 21 -4.36 -3.78 9.76
N LYS A 22 -4.58 -4.36 10.95
CA LYS A 22 -4.04 -5.69 11.28
C LYS A 22 -4.54 -6.77 10.33
N LEU A 23 -5.84 -6.78 10.04
CA LEU A 23 -6.42 -7.74 9.09
C LEU A 23 -5.77 -7.58 7.71
N ILE A 24 -5.59 -6.34 7.25
CA ILE A 24 -4.92 -6.03 5.98
C ILE A 24 -3.45 -6.50 5.98
N CYS A 25 -2.69 -6.23 7.05
CA CYS A 25 -1.28 -6.65 7.16
C CYS A 25 -1.12 -8.17 7.13
N ASN A 26 -2.12 -8.90 7.65
CA ASN A 26 -2.18 -10.36 7.62
C ASN A 26 -2.80 -10.93 6.32
N GLY A 27 -3.23 -10.09 5.38
CA GLY A 27 -3.92 -10.53 4.16
C GLY A 27 -5.34 -11.07 4.37
N GLU A 28 -5.95 -10.83 5.54
CA GLU A 28 -7.27 -11.34 5.93
C GLU A 28 -8.42 -10.46 5.38
N TRP A 29 -8.45 -10.29 4.06
CA TRP A 29 -9.38 -9.41 3.37
C TRP A 29 -10.85 -9.79 3.57
N GLU A 30 -11.18 -11.08 3.62
CA GLU A 30 -12.55 -11.55 3.82
C GLU A 30 -13.07 -11.13 5.21
N LYS A 31 -12.25 -11.29 6.26
CA LYS A 31 -12.60 -10.84 7.62
C LYS A 31 -12.70 -9.32 7.69
N ALA A 32 -11.84 -8.62 6.96
CA ALA A 32 -11.87 -7.16 6.89
C ALA A 32 -13.16 -6.66 6.22
N GLU A 33 -13.66 -7.33 5.18
CA GLU A 33 -14.91 -6.98 4.50
C GLU A 33 -16.15 -7.18 5.39
N GLU A 34 -16.16 -8.22 6.22
CA GLU A 34 -17.24 -8.48 7.18
C GLU A 34 -17.34 -7.39 8.24
N GLN A 35 -16.19 -6.94 8.76
CA GLN A 35 -16.13 -5.94 9.84
C GLN A 35 -16.20 -4.50 9.33
N PHE A 36 -15.69 -4.24 8.13
CA PHE A 36 -15.58 -2.90 7.54
C PHE A 36 -16.16 -2.88 6.11
N PRO A 37 -17.50 -2.87 5.96
CA PRO A 37 -18.14 -3.02 4.65
C PRO A 37 -17.72 -2.00 3.58
N PHE A 38 -17.19 -0.83 3.98
CA PHE A 38 -16.74 0.19 3.04
C PHE A 38 -15.57 -0.28 2.15
N ILE A 39 -14.79 -1.29 2.57
CA ILE A 39 -13.66 -1.79 1.78
C ILE A 39 -14.09 -2.70 0.63
N GLN A 40 -15.34 -3.17 0.61
CA GLN A 40 -15.84 -4.08 -0.43
C GLN A 40 -15.76 -3.48 -1.84
N GLU A 41 -15.79 -2.15 -1.97
CA GLU A 41 -15.57 -1.51 -3.27
C GLU A 41 -14.14 -1.71 -3.76
N TYR A 42 -13.18 -1.64 -2.83
CA TYR A 42 -11.75 -1.80 -3.10
C TYR A 42 -11.38 -3.24 -3.44
N THR A 43 -11.83 -4.21 -2.64
CA THR A 43 -11.42 -5.62 -2.79
C THR A 43 -11.95 -6.31 -4.05
N LYS A 44 -12.95 -5.71 -4.70
CA LYS A 44 -13.45 -6.14 -6.01
C LYS A 44 -12.55 -5.69 -7.18
N ILE A 45 -11.53 -4.86 -6.95
CA ILE A 45 -10.60 -4.40 -7.98
C ILE A 45 -9.52 -5.46 -8.16
N GLU A 46 -9.18 -5.77 -9.41
CA GLU A 46 -8.09 -6.71 -9.73
C GLU A 46 -6.78 -6.27 -9.06
N MET A 47 -6.02 -7.23 -8.51
CA MET A 47 -4.75 -7.01 -7.78
C MET A 47 -4.84 -6.18 -6.49
N SER A 48 -6.02 -5.68 -6.08
CA SER A 48 -6.19 -4.89 -4.85
C SER A 48 -5.67 -5.60 -3.59
N LYS A 49 -6.01 -6.89 -3.44
CA LYS A 49 -5.62 -7.70 -2.28
C LYS A 49 -4.10 -7.95 -2.15
N LYS A 50 -3.30 -7.55 -3.15
CA LYS A 50 -1.82 -7.57 -3.11
C LYS A 50 -1.23 -6.27 -2.53
N ILE A 51 -2.06 -5.32 -2.12
CA ILE A 51 -1.65 -4.06 -1.52
C ILE A 51 -2.19 -3.99 -0.09
N PRO A 52 -1.33 -4.00 0.93
CA PRO A 52 0.12 -4.12 0.86
C PRO A 52 0.59 -5.58 0.68
N ILE A 53 1.89 -5.78 0.49
CA ILE A 53 2.54 -7.08 0.71
C ILE A 53 2.34 -7.43 2.18
N THR A 54 1.90 -8.65 2.48
CA THR A 54 1.57 -9.06 3.84
C THR A 54 2.81 -9.28 4.71
N GLU A 55 2.63 -9.25 6.03
CA GLU A 55 3.68 -9.60 7.01
C GLU A 55 4.25 -11.01 6.74
N GLN A 56 3.39 -11.96 6.35
CA GLN A 56 3.81 -13.32 6.06
C GLN A 56 4.66 -13.41 4.79
N GLU A 57 4.27 -12.72 3.71
CA GLU A 57 5.05 -12.68 2.47
C GLU A 57 6.41 -12.01 2.69
N ILE A 58 6.46 -10.96 3.50
CA ILE A 58 7.71 -10.31 3.90
C ILE A 58 8.60 -11.28 4.69
N ALA A 59 8.07 -11.93 5.72
CA ALA A 59 8.83 -12.89 6.52
C ALA A 59 9.37 -14.05 5.67
N HIS A 60 8.59 -14.52 4.70
CA HIS A 60 9.01 -15.55 3.76
C HIS A 60 10.15 -15.08 2.86
N ALA A 61 10.03 -13.91 2.24
CA ALA A 61 11.08 -13.34 1.40
C ALA A 61 12.38 -13.09 2.17
N ILE A 62 12.30 -12.60 3.42
CA ILE A 62 13.48 -12.44 4.28
C ILE A 62 14.13 -13.81 4.58
N ALA A 63 13.32 -14.83 4.87
CA ALA A 63 13.84 -16.16 5.17
C ALA A 63 14.51 -16.83 3.94
N GLU A 64 14.02 -16.57 2.74
CA GLU A 64 14.56 -17.14 1.50
C GLU A 64 15.73 -16.34 0.93
N ASP A 65 15.58 -15.01 0.80
CA ASP A 65 16.49 -14.13 0.05
C ASP A 65 17.27 -13.15 0.95
N GLY A 66 16.89 -13.04 2.24
CA GLY A 66 17.49 -12.09 3.20
C GLY A 66 16.88 -10.69 3.17
N PHE A 67 16.04 -10.37 2.18
CA PHE A 67 15.39 -9.08 2.02
C PHE A 67 14.13 -9.19 1.13
N VAL A 68 13.31 -8.13 1.10
CA VAL A 68 12.16 -8.04 0.19
C VAL A 68 12.53 -7.31 -1.09
N TYR A 69 12.40 -7.99 -2.24
CA TYR A 69 12.70 -7.39 -3.55
C TYR A 69 11.53 -6.52 -4.08
N LEU A 70 11.73 -5.21 -4.18
CA LEU A 70 10.81 -4.27 -4.84
C LEU A 70 11.25 -4.04 -6.30
N ARG A 71 10.41 -4.43 -7.27
CA ARG A 71 10.70 -4.30 -8.71
C ARG A 71 10.68 -2.81 -9.13
N ASN A 72 11.59 -2.45 -10.03
CA ASN A 72 11.79 -1.07 -10.53
C ASN A 72 12.32 -0.07 -9.49
N HIS A 73 13.13 -0.56 -8.55
CA HIS A 73 13.83 0.28 -7.59
C HIS A 73 15.03 1.02 -8.24
N HIS A 74 15.06 2.35 -8.13
CA HIS A 74 16.23 3.19 -8.36
C HIS A 74 16.38 4.17 -7.18
N GLY A 75 17.42 4.05 -6.35
CA GLY A 75 17.70 5.01 -5.25
C GLY A 75 18.21 4.37 -3.96
N THR A 76 18.08 5.08 -2.83
CA THR A 76 18.52 4.68 -1.49
C THR A 76 17.46 3.88 -0.71
N TRP A 77 16.66 3.03 -1.35
CA TRP A 77 15.72 2.15 -0.61
C TRP A 77 16.36 0.80 -0.23
N GLU A 78 17.69 0.73 -0.30
CA GLU A 78 18.48 -0.50 -0.14
C GLU A 78 18.49 -1.06 1.29
N ASP A 79 18.00 -0.34 2.31
CA ASP A 79 17.92 -0.82 3.71
C ASP A 79 16.62 -0.32 4.40
N GLU A 80 15.46 -0.89 4.03
CA GLU A 80 14.16 -0.33 4.40
C GLU A 80 13.20 -1.29 5.11
N GLU A 81 13.74 -2.09 6.04
CA GLU A 81 12.92 -2.80 7.04
C GLU A 81 11.96 -1.84 7.76
N GLU A 82 12.33 -0.56 7.89
CA GLU A 82 11.47 0.50 8.46
C GLU A 82 10.11 0.62 7.75
N TYR A 83 10.01 0.29 6.46
CA TYR A 83 8.77 0.41 5.69
C TYR A 83 8.04 -0.92 5.48
N TYR A 84 8.56 -2.03 6.01
CA TYR A 84 7.86 -3.30 5.96
C TYR A 84 6.46 -3.17 6.53
N THR A 85 5.55 -3.92 5.93
CA THR A 85 4.15 -3.90 6.32
C THR A 85 4.02 -4.30 7.77
N MET A 86 3.64 -3.36 8.63
CA MET A 86 3.40 -3.59 10.04
C MET A 86 2.60 -2.45 10.66
N LEU A 87 1.93 -2.73 11.77
CA LEU A 87 1.25 -1.72 12.58
C LEU A 87 1.89 -1.65 13.99
N ASP A 88 2.55 -0.53 14.30
CA ASP A 88 3.01 -0.20 15.66
C ASP A 88 2.17 0.93 16.26
N GLY A 89 1.37 0.60 17.27
CA GLY A 89 0.40 1.55 17.83
C GLY A 89 -0.59 2.03 16.77
N THR A 90 -0.46 3.28 16.34
CA THR A 90 -1.23 3.91 15.24
C THR A 90 -0.37 4.18 14.01
N VAL A 91 0.93 3.91 14.06
CA VAL A 91 1.84 4.08 12.93
C VAL A 91 1.74 2.84 12.07
N TRP A 92 1.31 3.01 10.83
CA TRP A 92 1.26 1.95 9.84
C TRP A 92 2.30 2.22 8.77
N THR A 93 3.20 1.26 8.60
CA THR A 93 4.15 1.19 7.49
C THR A 93 3.71 0.10 6.54
N PHE A 94 3.96 0.30 5.26
CA PHE A 94 3.64 -0.69 4.25
C PHE A 94 4.43 -0.51 2.96
N ILE A 95 4.62 -1.63 2.27
CA ILE A 95 5.17 -1.71 0.93
C ILE A 95 4.23 -2.52 0.03
N ALA A 96 4.23 -2.18 -1.25
CA ALA A 96 3.57 -2.92 -2.29
C ALA A 96 4.41 -2.87 -3.56
N ASN A 97 4.37 -3.97 -4.31
CA ASN A 97 4.97 -4.07 -5.63
C ASN A 97 3.99 -4.83 -6.51
N ILE A 98 3.31 -4.10 -7.39
CA ILE A 98 2.30 -4.66 -8.25
C ILE A 98 2.54 -4.25 -9.69
N GLU A 99 2.18 -5.13 -10.61
CA GLU A 99 2.14 -4.78 -12.02
C GLU A 99 1.14 -3.66 -12.25
N ASP A 100 1.50 -2.68 -13.08
CA ASP A 100 0.63 -1.55 -13.43
C ASP A 100 -0.46 -1.98 -14.43
N TYR A 101 -1.33 -2.89 -13.96
CA TYR A 101 -2.50 -3.30 -14.70
C TYR A 101 -3.71 -2.50 -14.25
N LYS A 102 -4.23 -1.74 -15.21
CA LYS A 102 -5.59 -1.22 -15.18
C LYS A 102 -6.55 -2.40 -15.10
N ASP A 103 -7.45 -2.39 -14.13
CA ASP A 103 -8.55 -3.37 -14.08
C ASP A 103 -9.45 -3.15 -15.30
N LYS A 104 -9.26 -3.98 -16.33
CA LYS A 104 -9.98 -3.88 -17.60
C LYS A 104 -11.46 -4.18 -17.43
N ASN A 105 -11.84 -4.89 -16.36
CA ASN A 105 -13.21 -5.25 -16.04
C ASN A 105 -13.92 -4.16 -15.22
N LYS A 106 -13.17 -3.21 -14.64
CA LYS A 106 -13.70 -2.08 -13.87
C LYS A 106 -13.22 -0.74 -14.37
N ASN A 107 -13.52 -0.42 -15.63
CA ASN A 107 -13.29 0.92 -16.20
C ASN A 107 -11.82 1.40 -16.10
N ASN A 108 -10.85 0.49 -16.16
CA ASN A 108 -9.43 0.80 -16.08
C ASN A 108 -9.00 1.49 -14.78
N VAL A 109 -9.62 1.13 -13.66
CA VAL A 109 -9.25 1.63 -12.34
C VAL A 109 -7.89 1.08 -11.92
N LEU A 110 -7.05 1.94 -11.35
CA LEU A 110 -5.72 1.58 -10.85
C LEU A 110 -5.80 1.17 -9.36
N PRO A 111 -5.30 -0.01 -8.97
CA PRO A 111 -5.40 -0.52 -7.60
C PRO A 111 -4.70 0.38 -6.56
N ILE A 112 -3.52 0.94 -6.84
CA ILE A 112 -2.83 1.88 -5.92
C ILE A 112 -3.66 3.15 -5.71
N GLN A 113 -4.17 3.76 -6.78
CA GLN A 113 -4.97 4.97 -6.68
C GLN A 113 -6.29 4.73 -5.93
N SER A 114 -6.88 3.54 -6.08
CA SER A 114 -8.05 3.13 -5.31
C SER A 114 -7.73 2.84 -3.86
N PHE A 115 -6.57 2.26 -3.55
CA PHE A 115 -6.12 2.06 -2.18
C PHE A 115 -5.98 3.39 -1.46
N ILE A 116 -5.34 4.38 -2.11
CA ILE A 116 -5.24 5.74 -1.59
C ILE A 116 -6.62 6.32 -1.31
N LYS A 117 -7.53 6.28 -2.29
CA LYS A 117 -8.85 6.95 -2.19
C LYS A 117 -9.85 6.26 -1.26
N ILE A 118 -9.90 4.94 -1.28
CA ILE A 118 -10.93 4.17 -0.55
C ILE A 118 -10.43 3.84 0.86
N ILE A 119 -9.17 3.42 0.99
CA ILE A 119 -8.60 2.98 2.25
C ILE A 119 -7.93 4.16 2.96
N LEU A 120 -6.86 4.71 2.38
CA LEU A 120 -6.01 5.68 3.10
C LEU A 120 -6.77 6.97 3.45
N GLU A 121 -7.48 7.60 2.51
CA GLU A 121 -8.25 8.83 2.80
C GLU A 121 -9.29 8.64 3.91
N LYS A 122 -9.79 7.41 4.10
CA LYS A 122 -10.78 7.10 5.13
C LYS A 122 -10.13 6.91 6.51
N ILE A 123 -9.03 6.18 6.57
CA ILE A 123 -8.48 5.67 7.83
C ILE A 123 -7.26 6.44 8.34
N VAL A 124 -6.62 7.25 7.49
CA VAL A 124 -5.41 8.01 7.84
C VAL A 124 -5.77 9.38 8.45
N THR A 125 -5.00 9.76 9.47
CA THR A 125 -5.01 11.09 10.10
C THR A 125 -3.84 11.95 9.66
N ASP A 126 -2.70 11.34 9.34
CA ASP A 126 -1.50 12.04 8.88
C ASP A 126 -0.63 11.14 7.98
N VAL A 127 0.10 11.76 7.06
CA VAL A 127 1.00 11.08 6.13
C VAL A 127 2.42 11.53 6.44
N VAL A 128 3.23 10.63 7.01
CA VAL A 128 4.66 10.88 7.26
C VAL A 128 5.43 10.73 5.95
N LEU A 129 5.15 9.66 5.21
CA LEU A 129 5.66 9.41 3.87
C LEU A 129 4.63 8.59 3.07
N LEU A 130 4.46 8.90 1.80
CA LEU A 130 3.64 8.12 0.89
C LEU A 130 4.13 8.35 -0.53
N GLU A 131 4.62 7.29 -1.17
CA GLU A 131 5.35 7.40 -2.43
C GLU A 131 5.00 6.28 -3.40
N GLU A 132 4.89 6.63 -4.68
CA GLU A 132 4.68 5.72 -5.80
C GLU A 132 5.82 5.89 -6.81
N TRP A 133 6.53 4.79 -7.12
CA TRP A 133 7.58 4.75 -8.11
C TRP A 133 7.17 3.90 -9.31
N TYR A 134 7.32 4.48 -10.51
CA TYR A 134 6.95 3.85 -11.76
C TYR A 134 8.17 3.78 -12.70
N GLY A 135 8.67 2.56 -12.93
CA GLY A 135 9.69 2.27 -13.95
C GLY A 135 10.90 3.22 -13.93
N ASP A 136 11.24 3.76 -15.09
CA ASP A 136 12.45 4.56 -15.38
C ASP A 136 12.35 6.04 -14.96
N LYS A 137 11.42 6.41 -14.08
CA LYS A 137 11.34 7.81 -13.61
C LYS A 137 12.58 8.17 -12.78
N ASP A 138 12.99 9.44 -12.83
CA ASP A 138 14.13 9.93 -12.04
C ASP A 138 13.83 10.08 -10.54
N SER A 139 12.54 10.13 -10.16
CA SER A 139 12.11 10.34 -8.76
C SER A 139 10.70 9.77 -8.50
N PRO A 140 10.35 9.47 -7.23
CA PRO A 140 9.04 8.96 -6.87
C PRO A 140 7.99 10.07 -6.92
N ILE A 141 6.75 9.71 -7.23
CA ILE A 141 5.60 10.56 -6.97
C ILE A 141 5.35 10.56 -5.46
N GLN A 142 5.39 11.72 -4.82
CA GLN A 142 5.07 11.87 -3.40
C GLN A 142 3.61 12.30 -3.21
N TYR A 143 3.00 11.86 -2.11
CA TYR A 143 1.63 12.22 -1.74
C TYR A 143 1.60 12.89 -0.37
N VAL A 144 0.64 13.82 -0.19
CA VAL A 144 0.40 14.54 1.07
C VAL A 144 -1.09 14.54 1.41
N LEU A 145 -1.40 14.58 2.70
CA LEU A 145 -2.77 14.73 3.19
C LEU A 145 -3.15 16.21 3.28
N THR A 146 -4.31 16.58 2.75
CA THR A 146 -4.87 17.94 2.84
C THR A 146 -6.37 17.87 3.11
N ASN A 147 -6.82 18.34 4.27
CA ASN A 147 -8.23 18.40 4.65
C ASN A 147 -8.98 17.06 4.41
N THR A 148 -8.35 15.91 4.69
CA THR A 148 -8.81 14.51 4.44
C THR A 148 -8.59 13.92 3.03
N LYS A 149 -8.05 14.68 2.09
CA LYS A 149 -7.75 14.19 0.74
C LYS A 149 -6.27 13.98 0.55
N ILE A 150 -5.90 12.84 -0.03
CA ILE A 150 -4.51 12.55 -0.36
C ILE A 150 -4.27 13.01 -1.80
N LYS A 151 -3.27 13.86 -1.98
CA LYS A 151 -2.97 14.49 -3.28
C LYS A 151 -1.50 14.31 -3.62
N CYS A 152 -1.19 14.19 -4.90
CA CYS A 152 0.18 14.29 -5.37
C CYS A 152 0.76 15.65 -4.92
N LYS A 153 1.92 15.59 -4.29
CA LYS A 153 2.74 16.75 -3.96
C LYS A 153 3.27 17.31 -5.29
N LYS A 154 2.99 18.58 -5.56
CA LYS A 154 3.50 19.29 -6.74
C LYS A 154 4.93 19.74 -6.52
#